data_AF-A0A9E5F4G9-F1
#
_entry.id   AF-A0A9E5F4G9-F1
#
_cell.length_a   1.000
_cell.length_b   1.000
_cell.length_c   1.000
_cell.angle_alpha   90.00
_cell.angle_beta   90.00
_cell.angle_gamma   90.00
#
_symmetry.space_group_name_H-M   'P 1'
#
loop_
_entity.id
_entity.type
_entity.pdbx_description
1 polymer ?
#
loop_
_entity_poly.entity_id
_entity_poly.type
_entity_poly.pdbx_seq_one_letter_code
_entity_poly.pdbx_strand_id
1 'polypeptide(L)'
;MSGFLKAPKQAETVVGIDFGTTKICVVIAKPKADGLEIVGVGKHPSHGIRKGVVVNIPATVDALKKAIEIAELMSGCSVRQAICGIAGSHIKGFNSTGVVAIKNKEVTALDVERAVDAARAVAIPLDREVLHVIPQEFTVDDQEGVHDPIGMNGVRLESKVHIVTGAVSSAQNIIKCANLAGVQVTDIVLEPRLVMLAVGYGLTVTCMGAEVALQPIMFVSVTA
;
A
#
# COMPACT_ATOMS: atom_id res chain seq x y z
N MET A 1 18.55 2.95 -6.92
CA MET A 1 18.29 1.55 -7.33
C MET A 1 16.89 1.18 -6.85
N SER A 2 15.85 1.59 -7.58
CA SER A 2 15.17 0.77 -8.59
C SER A 2 14.64 -0.55 -8.02
N GLY A 3 13.51 -0.48 -7.31
CA GLY A 3 12.68 -1.62 -6.96
C GLY A 3 11.36 -1.55 -7.71
N PHE A 4 11.39 -1.26 -9.03
CA PHE A 4 10.21 -1.52 -9.86
C PHE A 4 9.89 -3.01 -9.73
N LEU A 5 8.65 -3.29 -9.34
CA LEU A 5 8.03 -4.60 -9.26
C LEU A 5 8.58 -5.51 -10.36
N LYS A 6 9.40 -6.48 -9.98
CA LYS A 6 9.90 -7.48 -10.92
C LYS A 6 8.71 -8.37 -11.25
N ALA A 7 8.25 -8.33 -12.50
CA ALA A 7 7.10 -9.12 -12.93
C ALA A 7 7.33 -10.61 -12.59
N PRO A 8 6.39 -11.26 -11.88
CA PRO A 8 6.49 -12.67 -11.55
C PRO A 8 6.56 -13.52 -12.84
N LYS A 9 7.43 -14.53 -12.85
CA LYS A 9 7.79 -15.27 -14.07
C LYS A 9 6.89 -16.50 -14.22
N GLN A 10 5.95 -16.40 -15.16
CA GLN A 10 5.09 -17.44 -15.75
C GLN A 10 4.19 -18.25 -14.78
N ALA A 11 2.88 -18.04 -14.93
CA ALA A 11 1.75 -18.70 -14.25
C ALA A 11 1.54 -18.39 -12.76
N GLU A 12 2.14 -17.32 -12.23
CA GLU A 12 2.00 -16.99 -10.81
C GLU A 12 0.70 -16.22 -10.53
N THR A 13 -0.22 -16.89 -9.84
CA THR A 13 -1.38 -16.28 -9.20
C THR A 13 -0.94 -15.16 -8.27
N VAL A 14 -1.62 -14.01 -8.33
CA VAL A 14 -1.43 -12.91 -7.38
C VAL A 14 -2.35 -13.17 -6.20
N VAL A 15 -1.79 -13.15 -4.98
CA VAL A 15 -2.57 -13.33 -3.75
C VAL A 15 -2.48 -12.10 -2.88
N GLY A 16 -3.65 -11.56 -2.51
CA GLY A 16 -3.79 -10.47 -1.55
C GLY A 16 -4.42 -10.99 -0.26
N ILE A 17 -3.88 -10.58 0.89
CA ILE A 17 -4.44 -10.88 2.21
C ILE A 17 -4.73 -9.57 2.93
N ASP A 18 -5.96 -9.39 3.36
CA ASP A 18 -6.41 -8.26 4.17
C ASP A 18 -6.63 -8.69 5.62
N PHE A 19 -5.88 -8.08 6.54
CA PHE A 19 -5.89 -8.38 7.98
C PHE A 19 -6.91 -7.51 8.73
N GLY A 20 -8.17 -7.62 8.33
CA GLY A 20 -9.24 -6.83 8.91
C GLY A 20 -9.55 -7.17 10.37
N THR A 21 -9.97 -6.14 11.12
CA THR A 21 -10.43 -6.29 12.51
C THR A 21 -11.66 -7.20 12.61
N THR A 22 -12.59 -7.08 11.67
CA THR A 22 -13.84 -7.86 11.66
C THR A 22 -13.66 -9.23 11.01
N LYS A 23 -12.85 -9.29 9.94
CA LYS A 23 -12.65 -10.49 9.12
C LYS A 23 -11.30 -10.42 8.43
N ILE A 24 -10.69 -11.58 8.22
CA ILE A 24 -9.55 -11.73 7.32
C ILE A 24 -10.09 -12.12 5.94
N CYS A 25 -9.61 -11.45 4.89
CA CYS A 25 -9.98 -11.74 3.51
C CYS A 25 -8.75 -12.16 2.72
N VAL A 26 -8.88 -13.18 1.89
CA VAL A 26 -7.85 -13.69 0.98
C VAL A 26 -8.43 -13.65 -0.42
N VAL A 27 -7.72 -13.04 -1.36
CA VAL A 27 -8.12 -12.96 -2.77
C VAL A 27 -7.02 -13.56 -3.62
N ILE A 28 -7.39 -14.45 -4.53
CA ILE A 28 -6.49 -15.07 -5.50
C ILE A 28 -6.92 -14.60 -6.88
N ALA A 29 -5.99 -14.02 -7.63
CA ALA A 29 -6.21 -13.55 -8.98
C ALA A 29 -5.21 -14.16 -9.96
N LYS A 30 -5.61 -14.35 -11.22
CA LYS A 30 -4.74 -14.79 -12.31
C LYS A 30 -4.58 -13.67 -13.35
N PRO A 31 -3.41 -13.54 -13.99
CA PRO A 31 -3.24 -12.65 -15.13
C PRO A 31 -4.13 -13.09 -16.30
N LYS A 32 -4.74 -12.11 -16.96
CA LYS A 32 -5.47 -12.23 -18.23
C LYS A 32 -4.92 -11.19 -19.21
N ALA A 33 -5.24 -11.33 -20.50
CA ALA A 33 -4.76 -10.42 -21.55
C ALA A 33 -4.98 -8.93 -21.21
N ASP A 34 -6.10 -8.61 -20.56
CA ASP A 34 -6.54 -7.24 -20.34
C ASP A 34 -6.55 -6.85 -18.85
N GLY A 35 -6.02 -7.71 -17.97
CA GLY A 35 -6.02 -7.40 -16.55
C GLY A 35 -5.81 -8.59 -15.61
N LEU A 36 -6.47 -8.54 -14.45
CA LEU A 36 -6.51 -9.61 -13.46
C LEU A 36 -7.92 -10.19 -13.38
N GLU A 37 -8.01 -11.51 -13.32
CA GLU A 37 -9.26 -12.24 -13.09
C GLU A 37 -9.24 -12.84 -11.69
N ILE A 38 -10.23 -12.50 -10.87
CA ILE A 38 -10.37 -13.08 -9.53
C ILE A 38 -10.87 -14.52 -9.69
N VAL A 39 -10.07 -15.47 -9.20
CA VAL A 39 -10.36 -16.91 -9.29
C VAL A 39 -10.70 -17.54 -7.95
N GLY A 40 -10.45 -16.86 -6.83
CA GLY A 40 -10.82 -17.35 -5.51
C GLY A 40 -10.91 -16.23 -4.48
N VAL A 41 -11.87 -16.34 -3.56
CA VAL A 41 -12.06 -15.38 -2.47
C VAL A 41 -12.42 -16.14 -1.20
N GLY A 42 -11.56 -16.04 -0.19
CA GLY A 42 -11.81 -16.61 1.12
C GLY A 42 -12.01 -15.54 2.17
N LYS A 43 -12.96 -15.72 3.07
CA LYS A 43 -13.25 -14.79 4.16
C LYS A 43 -13.51 -15.57 5.43
N HIS A 44 -12.95 -15.12 6.54
CA HIS A 44 -13.24 -15.70 7.85
C HIS A 44 -13.30 -14.62 8.94
N PRO A 45 -14.25 -14.67 9.89
CA PRO A 45 -14.29 -13.76 11.03
C PRO A 45 -12.96 -13.72 11.80
N SER A 46 -12.54 -12.53 12.20
CA SER A 46 -11.30 -12.30 12.93
C SER A 46 -11.59 -11.98 14.39
N HIS A 47 -10.94 -12.69 15.31
CA HIS A 47 -11.00 -12.41 16.75
C HIS A 47 -9.63 -12.04 17.34
N GLY A 48 -8.57 -12.14 16.52
CA GLY A 48 -7.20 -11.87 16.93
C GLY A 48 -6.71 -10.47 16.59
N ILE A 49 -7.53 -9.64 15.94
CA ILE A 49 -7.17 -8.29 15.48
C ILE A 49 -8.12 -7.27 16.10
N ARG A 50 -7.59 -6.15 16.60
CA ARG A 50 -8.36 -5.02 17.14
C ARG A 50 -7.79 -3.71 16.64
N LYS A 51 -8.63 -2.86 16.03
CA LYS A 51 -8.23 -1.57 15.45
C LYS A 51 -7.02 -1.71 14.49
N GLY A 52 -7.01 -2.82 13.73
CA GLY A 52 -5.97 -3.18 12.79
C GLY A 52 -4.66 -3.69 13.40
N VAL A 53 -4.59 -3.82 14.73
CA VAL A 53 -3.43 -4.38 15.42
C VAL A 53 -3.71 -5.84 15.78
N VAL A 54 -2.77 -6.73 15.48
CA VAL A 54 -2.83 -8.12 15.94
C VAL A 54 -2.62 -8.16 17.46
N VAL A 55 -3.66 -8.57 18.20
CA VAL A 55 -3.65 -8.70 19.67
C VAL A 55 -3.58 -10.15 20.13
N ASN A 56 -3.87 -11.12 19.25
CA ASN A 56 -3.77 -12.56 19.54
C ASN A 56 -3.29 -13.33 18.30
N ILE A 57 -2.01 -13.72 18.29
CA ILE A 57 -1.36 -14.42 17.18
C ILE A 57 -2.06 -15.76 16.85
N PRO A 58 -2.27 -16.70 17.81
CA PRO A 58 -2.97 -17.96 17.50
C PRO A 58 -4.34 -17.78 16.85
N ALA A 59 -5.17 -16.86 17.37
CA ALA A 59 -6.50 -16.61 16.83
C ALA A 59 -6.44 -16.01 15.41
N THR A 60 -5.48 -15.12 15.15
CA THR A 60 -5.25 -14.56 13.81
C THR A 60 -4.76 -15.62 12.83
N VAL A 61 -3.86 -16.51 13.25
CA VAL A 61 -3.36 -17.61 12.41
C VAL A 61 -4.48 -18.57 12.05
N ASP A 62 -5.33 -18.95 13.01
CA ASP A 62 -6.49 -19.83 12.75
C ASP A 62 -7.47 -19.20 11.76
N ALA A 63 -7.85 -17.93 11.97
CA ALA A 63 -8.74 -17.21 11.06
C ALA A 63 -8.14 -17.08 9.65
N LEU A 64 -6.83 -16.83 9.56
CA LEU A 64 -6.12 -16.72 8.29
C LEU A 64 -6.10 -18.06 7.55
N LYS A 65 -5.78 -19.17 8.22
CA LYS A 65 -5.78 -20.51 7.62
C LYS A 65 -7.14 -20.87 7.03
N LYS A 66 -8.22 -20.59 7.76
CA LYS A 66 -9.59 -20.83 7.27
C LYS A 66 -9.93 -19.97 6.06
N ALA A 67 -9.51 -18.70 6.05
CA ALA A 67 -9.70 -17.84 4.87
C ALA A 67 -8.88 -18.33 3.67
N ILE A 68 -7.64 -18.79 3.88
CA ILE A 68 -6.81 -19.37 2.81
C ILE A 68 -7.49 -20.62 2.24
N GLU A 69 -7.92 -21.55 3.08
CA GLU A 69 -8.57 -22.81 2.66
C GLU A 69 -9.78 -22.56 1.75
N ILE A 70 -10.65 -21.60 2.11
CA ILE A 70 -11.80 -21.23 1.29
C ILE A 70 -11.36 -20.67 -0.08
N ALA A 71 -10.33 -19.81 -0.10
CA ALA A 71 -9.82 -19.23 -1.35
C ALA A 71 -9.17 -20.28 -2.25
N GLU A 72 -8.38 -21.19 -1.68
CA GLU A 72 -7.73 -22.29 -2.39
C GLU A 72 -8.77 -23.24 -2.99
N LEU A 73 -9.83 -23.58 -2.23
CA LEU A 73 -10.91 -24.45 -2.70
C LEU A 73 -11.65 -23.83 -3.90
N MET A 74 -11.93 -22.51 -3.86
CA MET A 74 -12.58 -21.81 -4.97
C MET A 74 -11.70 -21.71 -6.22
N SER A 75 -10.39 -21.50 -6.04
CA SER A 75 -9.46 -21.25 -7.15
C SER A 75 -8.80 -22.51 -7.71
N GLY A 76 -8.83 -23.62 -6.97
CA GLY A 76 -8.04 -24.81 -7.25
C GLY A 76 -6.52 -24.58 -7.19
N CYS A 77 -6.08 -23.48 -6.58
CA CYS A 77 -4.67 -23.06 -6.52
C CYS A 77 -4.20 -23.06 -5.08
N SER A 78 -2.92 -23.38 -4.85
CA SER A 78 -2.33 -23.28 -3.51
C SER A 78 -1.64 -21.93 -3.29
N VAL A 79 -1.90 -21.29 -2.16
CA VAL A 79 -1.33 -20.01 -1.73
C VAL A 79 0.00 -20.27 -1.04
N ARG A 80 1.11 -19.89 -1.70
CA ARG A 80 2.47 -19.97 -1.11
C ARG A 80 3.03 -18.61 -0.72
N GLN A 81 2.66 -17.59 -1.49
CA GLN A 81 3.15 -16.23 -1.35
C GLN A 81 1.97 -15.27 -1.42
N ALA A 82 2.04 -14.18 -0.66
CA ALA A 82 1.00 -13.16 -0.68
C ALA A 82 1.52 -11.77 -0.34
N ILE A 83 0.79 -10.78 -0.85
CA ILE A 83 0.89 -9.38 -0.47
C ILE A 83 -0.11 -9.13 0.66
N CYS A 84 0.34 -8.52 1.75
CA CYS A 84 -0.49 -8.28 2.92
C CYS A 84 -0.89 -6.80 3.05
N GLY A 85 -2.16 -6.57 3.32
CA GLY A 85 -2.71 -5.28 3.70
C GLY A 85 -2.50 -4.98 5.17
N ILE A 86 -2.07 -3.75 5.48
CA ILE A 86 -1.99 -3.22 6.83
C ILE A 86 -2.81 -1.93 6.94
N ALA A 87 -3.66 -1.83 7.94
CA ALA A 87 -4.27 -0.56 8.34
C ALA A 87 -4.57 -0.54 9.84
N GLY A 88 -5.07 0.59 10.32
CA GLY A 88 -5.53 0.75 11.69
C GLY A 88 -4.74 1.77 12.49
N SER A 89 -4.94 1.77 13.81
CA SER A 89 -4.51 2.87 14.71
C SER A 89 -3.00 3.06 14.84
N HIS A 90 -2.21 2.16 14.27
CA HIS A 90 -0.75 2.21 14.29
C HIS A 90 -0.17 2.89 13.05
N ILE A 91 -1.01 3.19 12.05
CA ILE A 91 -0.69 4.06 10.93
C ILE A 91 -0.85 5.51 11.36
N LYS A 92 0.16 6.34 11.07
CA LYS A 92 0.11 7.78 11.32
C LYS A 92 0.59 8.53 10.08
N GLY A 93 -0.20 9.51 9.67
CA GLY A 93 0.17 10.49 8.66
C GLY A 93 0.62 11.79 9.32
N PHE A 94 1.63 12.44 8.75
CA PHE A 94 1.96 13.82 9.09
C PHE A 94 2.52 14.54 7.86
N ASN A 95 2.39 15.86 7.85
CA ASN A 95 2.89 16.67 6.74
C ASN A 95 4.34 17.07 7.00
N SER A 96 5.12 17.11 5.94
CA SER A 96 6.50 17.57 5.94
C SER A 96 6.75 18.43 4.72
N THR A 97 7.66 19.38 4.84
CA THR A 97 8.08 20.26 3.75
C THR A 97 9.56 20.10 3.47
N GLY A 98 9.90 20.11 2.18
CA GLY A 98 11.28 20.06 1.69
C GLY A 98 11.52 21.23 0.76
N VAL A 99 12.63 21.93 0.94
CA VAL A 99 12.97 23.13 0.16
C VAL A 99 14.29 22.91 -0.57
N VAL A 100 14.32 23.20 -1.87
CA VAL A 100 15.51 23.12 -2.69
C VAL A 100 15.67 24.37 -3.55
N ALA A 101 16.93 24.73 -3.82
CA ALA A 101 17.25 25.79 -4.77
C ALA A 101 17.22 25.25 -6.21
N ILE A 102 16.58 26.01 -7.09
CA ILE A 102 16.50 25.76 -8.55
C ILE A 102 17.76 26.33 -9.20
N LYS A 103 18.50 25.52 -9.96
CA LYS A 103 19.82 25.93 -10.50
C LYS A 103 19.71 26.78 -11.76
N ASN A 104 18.84 26.42 -12.70
CA ASN A 104 18.79 27.02 -14.04
C ASN A 104 17.63 28.01 -14.21
N LYS A 105 17.10 28.54 -13.10
CA LYS A 105 15.89 29.37 -13.04
C LYS A 105 14.61 28.72 -13.59
N GLU A 106 14.68 27.48 -14.04
CA GLU A 106 13.56 26.66 -14.49
C GLU A 106 13.56 25.36 -13.70
N VAL A 107 12.39 24.96 -13.21
CA VAL A 107 12.19 23.74 -12.43
C VAL A 107 12.33 22.53 -13.34
N THR A 108 13.24 21.63 -12.97
CA THR A 108 13.42 20.34 -13.65
C THR A 108 12.82 19.19 -12.84
N ALA A 109 12.59 18.03 -13.48
CA ALA A 109 12.17 16.82 -12.77
C ALA A 109 13.14 16.41 -11.66
N LEU A 110 14.44 16.69 -11.83
CA LEU A 110 15.45 16.46 -10.80
C LEU A 110 15.28 17.37 -9.59
N ASP A 111 14.85 18.62 -9.79
CA ASP A 111 14.57 19.53 -8.68
C ASP A 111 13.34 19.07 -7.89
N VAL A 112 12.31 18.56 -8.58
CA VAL A 112 11.14 17.93 -7.95
C VAL A 112 11.53 16.72 -7.12
N GLU A 113 12.32 15.79 -7.68
CA GLU A 113 12.83 14.62 -6.95
C GLU A 113 13.60 15.04 -5.69
N ARG A 114 14.51 16.01 -5.83
CA ARG A 114 15.29 16.55 -4.70
C ARG A 114 14.41 17.22 -3.64
N ALA A 115 13.36 17.94 -4.05
CA ALA A 115 12.44 18.59 -3.12
C ALA A 115 11.64 17.56 -2.31
N VAL A 116 11.15 16.50 -2.97
CA VAL A 116 10.46 15.39 -2.31
C VAL A 116 11.39 14.62 -1.39
N ASP A 117 12.63 14.36 -1.80
CA ASP A 117 13.64 13.69 -0.98
C ASP A 117 14.00 14.52 0.27
N ALA A 118 14.14 15.83 0.12
CA ALA A 118 14.34 16.74 1.25
C ALA A 118 13.14 16.71 2.20
N ALA A 119 11.91 16.70 1.66
CA ALA A 119 10.69 16.64 2.46
C ALA A 119 10.54 15.32 3.21
N ARG A 120 11.07 14.22 2.66
CA ARG A 120 11.13 12.89 3.29
C ARG A 120 12.18 12.80 4.41
N ALA A 121 13.22 13.63 4.40
CA ALA A 121 14.36 13.58 5.31
C ALA A 121 14.05 14.11 6.73
N VAL A 122 12.95 13.65 7.32
CA VAL A 122 12.52 13.97 8.69
C VAL A 122 12.91 12.86 9.65
N ALA A 123 13.05 13.22 10.94
CA ALA A 123 13.31 12.25 12.00
C ALA A 123 12.08 11.35 12.19
N ILE A 124 12.19 10.10 11.76
CA ILE A 124 11.20 9.05 12.02
C ILE A 124 11.64 8.28 13.27
N PRO A 125 10.76 8.11 14.27
CA PRO A 125 11.04 7.25 15.42
C PRO A 125 11.47 5.83 14.99
N LEU A 126 12.41 5.24 15.72
CA LEU A 126 12.99 3.92 15.38
C LEU A 126 11.98 2.78 15.41
N ASP A 127 10.87 2.94 16.13
CA ASP A 127 9.76 1.98 16.20
C ASP A 127 8.77 2.11 15.03
N ARG A 128 9.06 3.02 14.09
CA ARG A 128 8.22 3.30 12.92
C ARG A 128 9.01 3.24 11.63
N GLU A 129 8.33 2.86 10.57
CA GLU A 129 8.86 2.88 9.20
C GLU A 129 8.00 3.76 8.31
N VAL A 130 8.62 4.39 7.32
CA VAL A 130 7.90 5.14 6.28
C VAL A 130 7.29 4.13 5.33
N LEU A 131 5.96 4.08 5.32
CA LEU A 131 5.23 3.27 4.37
C LEU A 131 5.12 4.01 3.05
N HIS A 132 4.65 5.27 3.06
CA HIS A 132 4.39 6.06 1.86
C HIS A 132 4.77 7.52 2.01
N VAL A 133 5.17 8.13 0.89
CA VAL A 133 5.35 9.57 0.75
C VAL A 133 4.47 10.02 -0.41
N ILE A 134 3.57 10.96 -0.15
CA ILE A 134 2.57 11.43 -1.11
C ILE A 134 2.80 12.93 -1.30
N PRO A 135 3.32 13.39 -2.44
CA PRO A 135 3.37 14.82 -2.76
C PRO A 135 1.94 15.40 -2.81
N GLN A 136 1.72 16.53 -2.15
CA GLN A 136 0.42 17.20 -2.11
C GLN A 136 0.41 18.44 -3.01
N GLU A 137 1.34 19.35 -2.74
CA GLU A 137 1.47 20.64 -3.42
C GLU A 137 2.94 21.04 -3.48
N PHE A 138 3.24 21.84 -4.49
CA PHE A 138 4.51 22.53 -4.65
C PHE A 138 4.29 24.04 -4.53
N THR A 139 5.32 24.71 -4.05
CA THR A 139 5.41 26.16 -4.04
C THR A 139 6.66 26.56 -4.80
N VAL A 140 6.49 27.37 -5.85
CA VAL A 140 7.61 27.94 -6.61
C VAL A 140 7.73 29.41 -6.20
N ASP A 141 8.84 29.75 -5.55
CA ASP A 141 9.05 31.03 -4.86
C ASP A 141 7.90 31.33 -3.85
N ASP A 142 6.97 32.23 -4.16
CA ASP A 142 5.81 32.60 -3.33
C ASP A 142 4.47 32.12 -3.93
N GLN A 143 4.50 31.36 -5.03
CA GLN A 143 3.30 30.81 -5.67
C GLN A 143 2.96 29.43 -5.10
N GLU A 144 1.99 29.40 -4.19
CA GLU A 144 1.47 28.17 -3.58
C GLU A 144 0.45 27.43 -4.46
N GLY A 145 0.19 26.16 -4.17
CA GLY A 145 -0.86 25.36 -4.81
C GLY A 145 -0.49 24.83 -6.20
N VAL A 146 0.81 24.76 -6.53
CA VAL A 146 1.28 24.24 -7.82
C VAL A 146 1.24 22.71 -7.79
N HIS A 147 0.51 22.09 -8.72
CA HIS A 147 0.47 20.62 -8.83
C HIS A 147 1.60 20.05 -9.67
N ASP A 148 1.95 20.71 -10.79
CA ASP A 148 3.07 20.33 -11.66
C ASP A 148 4.00 21.53 -11.83
N PRO A 149 5.11 21.59 -11.09
CA PRO A 149 6.02 22.72 -11.14
C PRO A 149 7.01 22.62 -12.30
N ILE A 150 7.06 21.51 -13.05
CA ILE A 150 8.07 21.28 -14.10
C ILE A 150 7.90 22.32 -15.22
N GLY A 151 9.00 22.99 -15.59
CA GLY A 151 9.00 24.06 -16.59
C GLY A 151 8.60 25.44 -16.05
N MET A 152 8.24 25.56 -14.78
CA MET A 152 8.03 26.87 -14.15
C MET A 152 9.36 27.56 -13.89
N ASN A 153 9.38 28.88 -14.03
CA ASN A 153 10.55 29.67 -13.68
C ASN A 153 10.53 30.03 -12.19
N GLY A 154 11.66 29.88 -11.51
CA GLY A 154 11.80 30.24 -10.10
C GLY A 154 13.21 30.03 -9.55
N VAL A 155 13.42 30.47 -8.32
CA VAL A 155 14.72 30.30 -7.62
C VAL A 155 14.60 29.25 -6.50
N ARG A 156 13.42 29.10 -5.92
CA ARG A 156 13.14 28.18 -4.83
C ARG A 156 11.96 27.28 -5.18
N LEU A 157 12.12 25.98 -4.97
CA LEU A 157 11.05 24.99 -5.03
C LEU A 157 10.85 24.40 -3.64
N GLU A 158 9.64 24.49 -3.13
CA GLU A 158 9.19 23.83 -1.92
C GLU A 158 8.19 22.73 -2.27
N SER A 159 8.36 21.57 -1.66
CA SER A 159 7.45 20.43 -1.79
C SER A 159 6.84 20.14 -0.45
N LYS A 160 5.51 20.11 -0.39
CA LYS A 160 4.76 19.63 0.75
C LYS A 160 4.33 18.20 0.48
N VAL A 161 4.77 17.32 1.36
CA VAL A 161 4.48 15.89 1.26
C VAL A 161 3.73 15.43 2.49
N HIS A 162 2.82 14.49 2.30
CA HIS A 162 2.22 13.74 3.37
C HIS A 162 2.99 12.43 3.54
N ILE A 163 3.59 12.25 4.72
CA ILE A 163 4.35 11.05 5.06
C ILE A 163 3.44 10.15 5.89
N VAL A 164 3.27 8.92 5.41
CA VAL A 164 2.53 7.88 6.12
C VAL A 164 3.52 6.88 6.70
N THR A 165 3.44 6.68 8.00
CA THR A 165 4.28 5.76 8.76
C THR A 165 3.45 4.66 9.40
N GLY A 166 4.05 3.47 9.58
CA GLY A 166 3.48 2.35 10.33
C GLY A 166 4.35 1.99 11.51
N ALA A 167 3.78 1.36 12.54
CA ALA A 167 4.57 0.74 13.59
C ALA A 167 5.22 -0.54 13.05
N VAL A 168 6.55 -0.66 13.18
CA VAL A 168 7.31 -1.83 12.70
C VAL A 168 6.81 -3.12 13.36
N SER A 169 6.44 -3.05 14.64
CA SER A 169 5.88 -4.17 15.40
C SER A 169 4.57 -4.70 14.82
N SER A 170 3.72 -3.82 14.28
CA SER A 170 2.46 -4.24 13.64
C SER A 170 2.73 -5.03 12.35
N ALA A 171 3.64 -4.54 11.50
CA ALA A 171 4.05 -5.23 10.29
C ALA A 171 4.67 -6.60 10.59
N GLN A 172 5.59 -6.66 11.56
CA GLN A 172 6.23 -7.91 11.99
C GLN A 172 5.21 -8.94 12.52
N ASN A 173 4.19 -8.50 13.26
CA ASN A 173 3.15 -9.40 13.75
C ASN A 173 2.31 -9.99 12.60
N ILE A 174 2.02 -9.22 11.56
CA ILE A 174 1.35 -9.70 10.35
C ILE A 174 2.21 -10.75 9.64
N ILE A 175 3.51 -10.45 9.41
CA ILE A 175 4.46 -11.38 8.79
C ILE A 175 4.53 -12.69 9.58
N LYS A 176 4.60 -12.58 10.91
CA LYS A 176 4.64 -13.75 11.80
C LYS A 176 3.37 -14.60 11.65
N CYS A 177 2.20 -13.98 11.65
CA CYS A 177 0.94 -14.70 11.45
C CYS A 177 0.88 -15.41 10.10
N ALA A 178 1.26 -14.73 9.01
CA ALA A 178 1.27 -15.31 7.67
C ALA A 178 2.25 -16.50 7.56
N ASN A 179 3.47 -16.35 8.08
CA ASN A 179 4.46 -17.41 8.07
C ASN A 179 3.99 -18.64 8.89
N LEU A 180 3.37 -18.42 10.05
CA LEU A 180 2.78 -19.51 10.86
C LEU A 180 1.55 -20.17 10.18
N ALA A 181 0.91 -19.46 9.26
CA ALA A 181 -0.13 -20.00 8.40
C ALA A 181 0.43 -20.74 7.17
N GLY A 182 1.75 -20.74 6.96
CA GLY A 182 2.40 -21.39 5.83
C GLY A 182 2.51 -20.52 4.58
N VAL A 183 2.27 -19.21 4.68
CA VAL A 183 2.33 -18.26 3.57
C VAL A 183 3.50 -17.29 3.76
N GLN A 184 4.32 -17.16 2.73
CA GLN A 184 5.42 -16.18 2.72
C GLN A 184 4.91 -14.80 2.30
N VAL A 185 5.16 -13.79 3.13
CA VAL A 185 4.82 -12.40 2.78
C VAL A 185 5.86 -11.83 1.83
N THR A 186 5.44 -11.46 0.62
CA THR A 186 6.32 -10.84 -0.38
C THR A 186 6.39 -9.33 -0.23
N ASP A 187 5.30 -8.70 0.21
CA ASP A 187 5.21 -7.26 0.42
C ASP A 187 4.11 -6.90 1.42
N ILE A 188 4.24 -5.73 2.07
CA ILE A 188 3.22 -5.16 2.97
C ILE A 188 2.84 -3.79 2.47
N VAL A 189 1.54 -3.60 2.25
CA VAL A 189 1.00 -2.33 1.76
C VAL A 189 -0.14 -1.83 2.59
N LEU A 190 -0.28 -0.52 2.65
CA LEU A 190 -1.35 0.13 3.37
C LEU A 190 -2.71 -0.18 2.71
N GLU A 191 -3.77 -0.47 3.46
CA GLU A 191 -5.08 -0.87 2.88
C GLU A 191 -5.63 0.11 1.81
N PRO A 192 -5.49 1.45 1.91
CA PRO A 192 -5.88 2.36 0.82
C PRO A 192 -5.09 2.10 -0.49
N ARG A 193 -3.97 1.40 -0.41
CA ARG A 193 -3.08 0.99 -1.50
C ARG A 193 -3.10 -0.52 -1.79
N LEU A 194 -3.67 -1.38 -0.95
CA LEU A 194 -3.90 -2.79 -1.30
C LEU A 194 -4.85 -2.88 -2.50
N VAL A 195 -5.77 -1.92 -2.60
CA VAL A 195 -6.62 -1.69 -3.79
C VAL A 195 -5.78 -1.45 -5.05
N MET A 196 -4.56 -0.90 -4.90
CA MET A 196 -3.66 -0.44 -5.98
C MET A 196 -2.59 -1.47 -6.39
N LEU A 197 -2.36 -2.58 -5.68
CA LEU A 197 -1.39 -3.60 -6.13
C LEU A 197 -1.91 -4.57 -7.18
N ALA A 198 -3.13 -4.31 -7.68
CA ALA A 198 -3.62 -4.78 -8.97
C ALA A 198 -3.31 -3.82 -10.15
N VAL A 199 -2.61 -2.68 -9.91
CA VAL A 199 -2.41 -1.59 -10.90
C VAL A 199 -1.16 -1.79 -11.78
N GLY A 200 -0.68 -3.02 -11.92
CA GLY A 200 -0.01 -3.43 -13.17
C GLY A 200 -1.00 -3.70 -14.32
N TYR A 201 -2.29 -3.80 -14.00
CA TYR A 201 -3.31 -4.45 -14.83
C TYR A 201 -4.69 -3.75 -14.81
N GLY A 202 -4.75 -2.46 -14.41
CA GLY A 202 -5.93 -1.62 -14.62
C GLY A 202 -7.16 -1.90 -13.73
N LEU A 203 -7.01 -2.57 -12.59
CA LEU A 203 -8.12 -2.90 -11.69
C LEU A 203 -7.86 -2.44 -10.25
N THR A 204 -8.88 -1.85 -9.63
CA THR A 204 -8.93 -1.53 -8.19
C THR A 204 -9.83 -2.56 -7.49
N VAL A 205 -9.29 -3.31 -6.53
CA VAL A 205 -10.08 -4.26 -5.71
C VAL A 205 -10.37 -3.62 -4.36
N THR A 206 -11.57 -3.07 -4.21
CA THR A 206 -12.01 -2.50 -2.92
C THR A 206 -12.69 -3.61 -2.11
N CYS A 207 -12.07 -4.05 -1.01
CA CYS A 207 -12.72 -4.91 -0.02
C CYS A 207 -13.30 -4.05 1.12
N MET A 208 -14.22 -3.12 0.81
CA MET A 208 -14.97 -2.43 1.85
C MET A 208 -16.22 -3.23 2.23
N GLY A 209 -16.39 -3.54 3.52
CA GLY A 209 -17.69 -3.87 4.10
C GLY A 209 -18.23 -5.27 3.79
N ALA A 210 -18.44 -5.68 2.54
CA ALA A 210 -19.02 -6.98 2.20
C ALA A 210 -18.89 -7.34 0.70
N GLU A 211 -18.74 -6.35 -0.18
CA GLU A 211 -18.75 -6.52 -1.63
C GLU A 211 -17.36 -6.32 -2.24
N VAL A 212 -17.02 -7.15 -3.23
CA VAL A 212 -15.88 -6.94 -4.12
C VAL A 212 -16.45 -6.18 -5.32
N ALA A 213 -16.30 -4.86 -5.34
CA ALA A 213 -16.75 -4.04 -6.46
C ALA A 213 -15.59 -3.80 -7.44
N LEU A 214 -15.77 -4.20 -8.70
CA LEU A 214 -14.87 -3.87 -9.80
C LEU A 214 -15.35 -2.54 -10.39
N GLN A 215 -14.64 -1.43 -10.16
CA GLN A 215 -14.96 -0.14 -10.78
C GLN A 215 -13.83 0.33 -11.71
N PRO A 216 -14.15 0.88 -12.89
CA PRO A 216 -13.17 1.48 -13.79
C PRO A 216 -12.57 2.75 -13.18
N ILE A 217 -11.30 3.00 -13.50
CA ILE A 217 -10.49 4.10 -12.98
C ILE A 217 -11.13 5.45 -13.33
N MET A 218 -11.79 6.07 -12.37
CA MET A 218 -12.02 7.51 -12.34
C MET A 218 -11.78 8.01 -10.92
N PHE A 219 -10.67 8.71 -10.73
CA PHE A 219 -10.35 9.59 -9.60
C PHE A 219 -10.73 9.07 -8.20
N VAL A 220 -9.76 8.48 -7.49
CA VAL A 220 -9.87 8.36 -6.03
C VAL A 220 -9.49 9.72 -5.43
N SER A 221 -10.49 10.58 -5.18
CA SER A 221 -10.31 11.68 -4.22
C SER A 221 -10.26 11.08 -2.82
N VAL A 222 -9.14 11.26 -2.13
CA VAL A 222 -9.06 10.98 -0.70
C VAL A 222 -9.85 12.07 0.02
N THR A 223 -11.08 11.78 0.41
CA THR A 223 -11.80 12.57 1.42
C THR A 223 -11.93 11.76 2.70
N ALA A 224 -11.68 12.45 3.81
CA ALA A 224 -11.52 11.97 5.18
C ALA A 224 -12.72 11.17 5.73
#